data_AF-A0A7K0G9D2-F1
#
_entry.id   AF-A0A7K0G9D2-F1
#
_cell.length_a   1.000
_cell.length_b   1.000
_cell.length_c   1.000
_cell.angle_alpha   90.00
_cell.angle_beta   90.00
_cell.angle_gamma   90.00
#
_symmetry.space_group_name_H-M   'P 1'
#
loop_
_entity.id
_entity.type
_entity.pdbx_description
1 polymer ?
#
loop_
_entity_poly.entity_id
_entity_poly.type
_entity_poly.pdbx_seq_one_letter_code
_entity_poly.pdbx_strand_id
1 'polypeptide(L)'
;MRRFEVIQGERVGSSPCGELTYDAGSGQFEFAAADGAGACDVPAMFAPFVAQGTHVPGHWVNAWVQERIAPPSRQNIGQILREHGLDAYDPCALLMARGGRSTQDGFYLREIEPEARYADGVGKALAQARARTGLSQSELARRSGLKQAEVSKIERGQANPTLKTLGRLADGLNTRLEITFASDPKA
;
A
#
# COMPACT_ATOMS: atom_id res chain seq x y z
N MET A 1 5.44 -1.31 9.31
CA MET A 1 4.09 -1.69 8.85
C MET A 1 4.12 -1.72 7.33
N ARG A 2 3.95 -2.90 6.73
CA ARG A 2 3.88 -3.10 5.27
C ARG A 2 2.43 -3.20 4.86
N ARG A 3 2.06 -2.71 3.68
CA ARG A 3 0.67 -2.65 3.21
C ARG A 3 0.60 -3.24 1.82
N PHE A 4 -0.50 -3.91 1.51
CA PHE A 4 -0.68 -4.65 0.27
C PHE A 4 -2.10 -4.46 -0.24
N GLU A 5 -2.26 -4.16 -1.51
CA GLU A 5 -3.55 -4.26 -2.18
C GLU A 5 -3.91 -5.74 -2.37
N VAL A 6 -5.15 -6.09 -2.04
CA VAL A 6 -5.74 -7.40 -2.33
C VAL A 6 -6.53 -7.29 -3.63
N ILE A 7 -6.13 -8.03 -4.66
CA ILE A 7 -6.67 -7.87 -6.02
C ILE A 7 -7.17 -9.21 -6.53
N GLN A 8 -8.38 -9.22 -7.11
CA GLN A 8 -8.94 -10.39 -7.79
C GLN A 8 -8.33 -10.50 -9.21
N GLY A 9 -7.50 -11.52 -9.42
CA GLY A 9 -6.64 -11.69 -10.58
C GLY A 9 -7.31 -12.14 -11.88
N GLU A 10 -8.59 -12.52 -11.85
CA GLU A 10 -9.32 -12.98 -13.04
C GLU A 10 -9.83 -11.84 -13.93
N ARG A 11 -9.78 -10.58 -13.48
CA ARG A 11 -10.14 -9.42 -14.32
C ARG A 11 -8.93 -8.50 -14.52
N VAL A 12 -8.54 -8.31 -15.78
CA VAL A 12 -7.51 -7.32 -16.14
C VAL A 12 -8.04 -5.93 -15.77
N GLY A 13 -7.31 -5.21 -14.90
CA GLY A 13 -7.72 -3.90 -14.41
C GLY A 13 -8.69 -3.90 -13.22
N SER A 14 -8.87 -5.03 -12.51
CA SER A 14 -9.60 -5.07 -11.23
C SER A 14 -9.08 -4.00 -10.27
N SER A 15 -9.98 -3.14 -9.79
CA SER A 15 -9.71 -2.37 -8.58
C SER A 15 -9.43 -3.32 -7.41
N PRO A 16 -8.53 -2.97 -6.47
CA PRO A 16 -8.35 -3.73 -5.25
C PRO A 16 -9.68 -3.87 -4.49
N CYS A 17 -9.95 -5.05 -3.96
CA CYS A 17 -11.14 -5.28 -3.11
C CYS A 17 -10.89 -4.92 -1.65
N GLY A 18 -9.64 -4.65 -1.29
CA GLY A 18 -9.24 -4.19 0.02
C GLY A 18 -7.73 -4.10 0.17
N GLU A 19 -7.31 -3.83 1.39
CA GLU A 19 -5.93 -3.68 1.79
C GLU A 19 -5.60 -4.64 2.93
N LEU A 20 -4.52 -5.39 2.77
CA LEU A 20 -3.90 -6.19 3.81
C LEU A 20 -2.75 -5.40 4.42
N THR A 21 -2.71 -5.30 5.74
CA THR A 21 -1.60 -4.66 6.47
C THR A 21 -0.88 -5.69 7.32
N TYR A 22 0.45 -5.62 7.32
CA TYR A 22 1.34 -6.43 8.14
C TYR A 22 2.15 -5.55 9.10
N ASP A 23 2.02 -5.83 10.39
CA ASP A 23 2.88 -5.26 11.42
C ASP A 23 4.01 -6.24 11.77
N ALA A 24 5.25 -5.84 11.46
CA ALA A 24 6.44 -6.64 11.75
C ALA A 24 6.77 -6.71 13.25
N GLY A 25 6.30 -5.75 14.06
CA GLY A 25 6.53 -5.75 15.51
C GLY A 25 5.67 -6.77 16.23
N SER A 26 4.40 -6.91 15.83
CA SER A 26 3.45 -7.86 16.42
C SER A 26 3.28 -9.15 15.61
N GLY A 27 3.77 -9.20 14.37
CA GLY A 27 3.57 -10.31 13.43
C GLY A 27 2.13 -10.46 12.95
N GLN A 28 1.26 -9.48 13.20
CA GLN A 28 -0.17 -9.56 12.89
C GLN A 28 -0.49 -9.06 11.48
N PHE A 29 -1.52 -9.66 10.90
CA PHE A 29 -2.14 -9.23 9.65
C PHE A 29 -3.54 -8.69 9.91
N GLU A 30 -3.87 -7.58 9.27
CA GLU A 30 -5.21 -6.97 9.29
C GLU A 30 -5.71 -6.75 7.87
N PHE A 31 -7.02 -6.83 7.66
CA PHE A 31 -7.65 -6.58 6.38
C PHE A 31 -8.71 -5.49 6.51
N ALA A 32 -8.68 -4.53 5.58
CA ALA A 32 -9.72 -3.52 5.40
C ALA A 32 -10.30 -3.63 3.99
N ALA A 33 -11.61 -3.84 3.87
CA ALA A 33 -12.28 -3.84 2.57
C ALA A 33 -12.24 -2.45 1.93
N ALA A 34 -12.19 -2.40 0.60
CA ALA A 34 -12.28 -1.15 -0.14
C ALA A 34 -13.69 -0.55 -0.04
N ASP A 35 -13.80 0.77 -0.17
CA ASP A 35 -15.10 1.45 -0.17
C ASP A 35 -16.00 0.90 -1.29
N GLY A 36 -17.17 0.39 -0.92
CA GLY A 36 -18.13 -0.20 -1.86
C GLY A 36 -17.86 -1.64 -2.27
N ALA A 37 -16.82 -2.30 -1.74
CA ALA A 37 -16.61 -3.73 -1.96
C ALA A 37 -17.74 -4.56 -1.34
N GLY A 38 -18.36 -5.43 -2.13
CA GLY A 38 -19.37 -6.37 -1.68
C GLY A 38 -18.79 -7.71 -1.26
N ALA A 39 -19.64 -8.56 -0.69
CA ALA A 39 -19.28 -9.92 -0.26
C ALA A 39 -18.67 -10.77 -1.40
N CYS A 40 -19.07 -10.52 -2.64
CA CYS A 40 -18.61 -11.23 -3.83
C CYS A 40 -17.23 -10.77 -4.34
N ASP A 41 -16.76 -9.60 -3.88
CA ASP A 41 -15.52 -8.98 -4.37
C ASP A 41 -14.31 -9.37 -3.52
N VAL A 42 -14.53 -9.92 -2.33
CA VAL A 42 -13.51 -10.27 -1.34
C VAL A 42 -13.33 -11.79 -1.23
N PRO A 43 -12.21 -12.27 -0.64
CA PRO A 43 -12.06 -13.69 -0.31
C PRO A 43 -13.26 -14.25 0.47
N ALA A 44 -13.62 -15.50 0.19
CA ALA A 44 -14.80 -16.13 0.78
C ALA A 44 -14.79 -16.12 2.33
N MET A 45 -13.61 -16.22 2.94
CA MET A 45 -13.42 -16.09 4.39
C MET A 45 -13.80 -14.70 4.95
N PHE A 46 -13.72 -13.65 4.12
CA PHE A 46 -14.00 -12.28 4.54
C PHE A 46 -15.44 -11.86 4.21
N ALA A 47 -16.07 -12.53 3.25
CA ALA A 47 -17.40 -12.20 2.72
C ALA A 47 -18.49 -12.02 3.78
N PRO A 48 -18.61 -12.85 4.85
CA PRO A 48 -19.64 -12.66 5.87
C PRO A 48 -19.50 -11.34 6.64
N PHE A 49 -18.26 -10.91 6.90
CA PHE A 49 -17.98 -9.69 7.65
C PHE A 49 -18.22 -8.46 6.80
N VAL A 50 -17.77 -8.49 5.54
CA VAL A 50 -17.98 -7.40 4.58
C VAL A 50 -19.47 -7.21 4.28
N ALA A 51 -20.24 -8.30 4.13
CA ALA A 51 -21.70 -8.24 3.96
C ALA A 51 -22.42 -7.55 5.13
N GLN A 52 -21.88 -7.68 6.34
CA GLN A 52 -22.42 -7.09 7.56
C GLN A 52 -21.85 -5.70 7.85
N GLY A 53 -20.91 -5.21 7.04
CA GLY A 53 -20.19 -3.96 7.31
C GLY A 53 -19.31 -4.02 8.57
N THR A 54 -18.87 -5.21 8.98
CA THR A 54 -18.03 -5.43 10.16
C THR A 54 -16.57 -5.68 9.79
N HIS A 55 -15.66 -5.48 10.75
CA HIS A 55 -14.25 -5.79 10.56
C HIS A 55 -14.04 -7.30 10.46
N VAL A 56 -13.09 -7.73 9.61
CA VAL A 56 -12.68 -9.14 9.56
C VAL A 56 -11.80 -9.42 10.78
N PRO A 57 -12.16 -10.38 11.65
CA PRO A 57 -11.35 -10.70 12.81
C PRO A 57 -9.96 -11.21 12.40
N GLY A 58 -8.92 -10.82 13.15
CA GLY A 58 -7.52 -11.10 12.78
C GLY A 58 -7.18 -12.58 12.58
N HIS A 59 -7.84 -13.51 13.28
CA HIS A 59 -7.62 -14.94 13.07
C HIS A 59 -8.13 -15.45 11.71
N TRP A 60 -9.19 -14.86 11.14
CA TRP A 60 -9.65 -15.16 9.78
C TRP A 60 -8.68 -14.59 8.74
N VAL A 61 -8.16 -13.38 8.98
CA VAL A 61 -7.12 -12.80 8.12
C VAL A 61 -5.87 -13.67 8.14
N ASN A 62 -5.45 -14.12 9.33
CA ASN A 62 -4.31 -15.01 9.48
C ASN A 62 -4.53 -16.35 8.76
N ALA A 63 -5.69 -16.99 8.94
CA ALA A 63 -6.03 -18.23 8.24
C ALA A 63 -5.91 -18.08 6.71
N TRP A 64 -6.45 -17.00 6.15
CA TRP A 64 -6.35 -16.72 4.71
C TRP A 64 -4.91 -16.48 4.23
N VAL A 65 -4.08 -15.82 5.04
CA VAL A 65 -2.64 -15.66 4.77
C VAL A 65 -1.92 -17.00 4.85
N GLN A 66 -2.23 -17.85 5.84
CA GLN A 66 -1.60 -19.17 6.03
C GLN A 66 -1.88 -20.13 4.88
N GLU A 67 -2.99 -19.99 4.15
CA GLU A 67 -3.23 -20.77 2.93
C GLU A 67 -2.24 -20.46 1.79
N ARG A 68 -1.55 -19.31 1.86
CA ARG A 68 -0.60 -18.82 0.82
C ARG A 68 0.85 -19.03 1.19
N ILE A 69 1.13 -19.32 2.45
CA ILE A 69 2.47 -19.60 2.95
C ILE A 69 2.55 -21.06 3.37
N ALA A 70 3.71 -21.68 3.22
CA ALA A 70 3.88 -23.02 3.77
C ALA A 70 3.81 -22.91 5.31
N PRO A 71 2.88 -23.62 6.01
CA PRO A 71 2.79 -23.54 7.46
C PRO A 71 4.09 -24.02 8.12
N PRO A 72 4.56 -23.40 9.22
CA PRO A 72 5.74 -23.89 9.93
C PRO A 72 5.53 -25.30 10.51
N SER A 73 4.25 -25.66 10.73
CA SER A 73 3.78 -26.95 11.24
C SER A 73 3.69 -28.05 10.17
N ARG A 74 3.98 -27.78 8.89
CA ARG A 74 4.15 -28.85 7.91
C ARG A 74 5.36 -29.70 8.29
N GLN A 75 5.22 -31.03 8.17
CA GLN A 75 6.25 -32.00 8.51
C GLN A 75 7.63 -31.51 8.04
N ASN A 76 8.57 -31.44 8.99
CA ASN A 76 9.99 -31.13 8.82
C ASN A 76 10.39 -29.66 8.63
N ILE A 77 9.48 -28.71 8.38
CA ILE A 77 9.90 -27.30 8.19
C ILE A 77 10.57 -26.74 9.45
N GLY A 78 9.96 -26.92 10.61
CA GLY A 78 10.57 -26.49 11.87
C GLY A 78 11.92 -27.16 12.18
N GLN A 79 12.16 -28.39 11.69
CA GLN A 79 13.44 -29.07 11.86
C GLN A 79 14.50 -28.48 10.91
N ILE A 80 14.16 -28.30 9.63
CA ILE A 80 15.04 -27.72 8.60
C ILE A 80 15.48 -26.30 9.00
N LEU A 81 14.55 -25.48 9.51
CA LEU A 81 14.88 -24.13 9.97
C LEU A 81 15.95 -24.17 11.08
N ARG A 82 15.74 -25.00 12.12
CA ARG A 82 16.70 -25.16 13.22
C ARG A 82 18.06 -25.70 12.75
N GLU A 83 18.09 -26.68 11.85
CA GLU A 83 19.32 -27.26 11.29
C GLU A 83 20.18 -26.22 10.54
N HIS A 84 19.55 -25.18 10.00
CA HIS A 84 20.23 -24.08 9.30
C HIS A 84 20.42 -22.81 10.15
N GLY A 85 20.18 -22.88 11.48
CA GLY A 85 20.33 -21.74 12.38
C GLY A 85 19.28 -20.65 12.18
N LEU A 86 18.10 -21.02 11.69
CA LEU A 86 16.95 -20.16 11.50
C LEU A 86 15.86 -20.53 12.51
N ASP A 87 15.41 -19.56 13.30
CA ASP A 87 14.39 -19.79 14.33
C ASP A 87 12.97 -19.59 13.80
N ALA A 88 12.83 -18.77 12.74
CA ALA A 88 11.58 -18.47 12.06
C ALA A 88 11.84 -18.06 10.60
N TYR A 89 10.81 -18.13 9.76
CA TYR A 89 10.79 -17.42 8.48
C TYR A 89 9.94 -16.16 8.61
N ASP A 90 10.25 -15.10 7.87
CA ASP A 90 9.37 -13.93 7.74
C ASP A 90 8.13 -14.32 6.92
N PRO A 91 6.93 -14.41 7.53
CA PRO A 91 5.71 -14.79 6.82
C PRO A 91 5.40 -13.84 5.67
N CYS A 92 5.71 -12.56 5.84
CA CYS A 92 5.52 -11.54 4.82
C CYS A 92 6.48 -11.75 3.65
N ALA A 93 7.74 -12.13 3.90
CA ALA A 93 8.68 -12.47 2.84
C ALA A 93 8.21 -13.68 1.99
N LEU A 94 7.72 -14.75 2.63
CA LEU A 94 7.18 -15.91 1.90
C LEU A 94 5.92 -15.57 1.12
N LEU A 95 5.03 -14.80 1.74
CA LEU A 95 3.81 -14.31 1.12
C LEU A 95 4.14 -13.52 -0.15
N MET A 96 5.15 -12.64 -0.08
CA MET A 96 5.56 -11.81 -1.21
C MET A 96 6.37 -12.54 -2.28
N ALA A 97 7.11 -13.59 -1.93
CA ALA A 97 7.86 -14.40 -2.90
C ALA A 97 6.97 -15.00 -4.01
N ARG A 98 5.66 -15.17 -3.74
CA ARG A 98 4.66 -15.65 -4.71
C ARG A 98 3.58 -14.62 -5.03
N GLY A 99 3.77 -13.37 -4.62
CA GLY A 99 2.78 -12.29 -4.79
C GLY A 99 1.43 -12.61 -4.13
N GLY A 100 1.44 -13.33 -3.00
CA GLY A 100 0.24 -13.70 -2.25
C GLY A 100 -0.75 -14.61 -2.99
N ARG A 101 -0.31 -15.27 -4.07
CA ARG A 101 -1.16 -16.17 -4.87
C ARG A 101 -1.38 -17.50 -4.15
N SER A 102 -2.60 -18.02 -4.29
CA SER A 102 -2.99 -19.36 -3.80
C SER A 102 -3.63 -20.15 -4.93
N THR A 103 -3.61 -21.49 -4.85
CA THR A 103 -4.43 -22.34 -5.72
C THR A 103 -5.87 -22.45 -5.23
N GLN A 104 -6.18 -21.93 -4.04
CA GLN A 104 -7.50 -22.04 -3.42
C GLN A 104 -8.46 -20.93 -3.86
N ASP A 105 -7.94 -19.81 -4.36
CA ASP A 105 -8.75 -18.71 -4.89
C ASP A 105 -7.97 -17.89 -5.94
N GLY A 106 -8.64 -16.91 -6.56
CA GLY A 106 -8.09 -16.05 -7.60
C GLY A 106 -7.41 -14.76 -7.09
N PHE A 107 -7.15 -14.61 -5.79
CA PHE A 107 -6.62 -13.37 -5.24
C PHE A 107 -5.09 -13.33 -5.23
N TYR A 108 -4.52 -12.14 -5.46
CA TYR A 108 -3.09 -11.89 -5.32
C TYR A 108 -2.85 -10.57 -4.59
N LEU A 109 -1.63 -10.40 -4.09
CA LEU A 109 -1.19 -9.22 -3.36
C LEU A 109 -0.25 -8.38 -4.21
N ARG A 110 -0.46 -7.07 -4.19
CA ARG A 110 0.49 -6.08 -4.71
C ARG A 110 0.95 -5.21 -3.55
N GLU A 111 2.26 -5.17 -3.31
CA GLU A 111 2.81 -4.32 -2.26
C GLU A 111 2.55 -2.86 -2.60
N ILE A 112 1.99 -2.15 -1.61
CA ILE A 112 1.91 -0.71 -1.64
C ILE A 112 3.27 -0.23 -1.19
N GLU A 113 4.11 0.15 -2.16
CA GLU A 113 5.42 0.68 -1.87
C GLU A 113 5.29 1.90 -0.92
N PRO A 114 6.03 1.93 0.21
CA PRO A 114 6.00 3.05 1.15
C PRO A 114 6.18 4.41 0.46
N GLU A 115 7.00 4.44 -0.58
CA GLU A 115 7.26 5.56 -1.47
C GLU A 115 5.98 6.14 -2.07
N ALA A 116 5.00 5.31 -2.42
CA ALA A 116 3.72 5.75 -2.96
C ALA A 116 2.92 6.57 -1.93
N ARG A 117 3.00 6.21 -0.64
CA ARG A 117 2.37 6.99 0.45
C ARG A 117 3.03 8.36 0.59
N TYR A 118 4.36 8.41 0.55
CA TYR A 118 5.09 9.68 0.62
C TYR A 118 4.81 10.54 -0.62
N ALA A 119 4.78 9.93 -1.80
CA ALA A 119 4.45 10.61 -3.06
C ALA A 119 3.03 11.19 -3.05
N ASP A 120 2.03 10.45 -2.55
CA ASP A 120 0.65 10.94 -2.40
C ASP A 120 0.56 12.13 -1.43
N GLY A 121 1.20 12.03 -0.26
CA GLY A 121 1.25 13.12 0.71
C GLY A 121 1.92 14.39 0.16
N VAL A 122 3.08 14.23 -0.49
CA VAL A 122 3.80 15.32 -1.17
C VAL A 122 2.96 15.90 -2.31
N GLY A 123 2.33 15.06 -3.12
CA GLY A 123 1.49 15.46 -4.24
C GLY A 123 0.28 16.29 -3.81
N LYS A 124 -0.42 15.85 -2.76
CA LYS A 124 -1.56 16.59 -2.16
C LYS A 124 -1.11 17.93 -1.58
N ALA A 125 -0.01 17.96 -0.83
CA ALA A 125 0.53 19.20 -0.27
C ALA A 125 0.91 20.21 -1.37
N LEU A 126 1.53 19.72 -2.46
CA LEU A 126 1.87 20.55 -3.62
C LEU A 126 0.62 21.10 -4.32
N ALA A 127 -0.38 20.24 -4.58
CA ALA A 127 -1.62 20.64 -5.23
C ALA A 127 -2.37 21.72 -4.41
N GLN A 128 -2.40 21.57 -3.09
CA GLN A 128 -2.99 22.54 -2.17
C GLN A 128 -2.22 23.87 -2.14
N ALA A 129 -0.88 23.82 -2.08
CA ALA A 129 -0.05 25.02 -2.16
C ALA A 129 -0.27 25.76 -3.48
N ARG A 130 -0.29 25.04 -4.61
CA ARG A 130 -0.59 25.61 -5.92
C ARG A 130 -1.98 26.25 -5.96
N ALA A 131 -3.01 25.56 -5.50
CA ALA A 131 -4.37 26.08 -5.48
C ALA A 131 -4.49 27.38 -4.67
N ARG A 132 -3.82 27.49 -3.52
CA ARG A 132 -3.79 28.71 -2.69
C ARG A 132 -3.15 29.92 -3.39
N THR A 133 -2.22 29.67 -4.31
CA THR A 133 -1.57 30.73 -5.12
C THR A 133 -2.35 31.08 -6.40
N GLY A 134 -3.45 30.37 -6.70
CA GLY A 134 -4.26 30.59 -7.90
C GLY A 134 -3.60 30.13 -9.22
N LEU A 135 -2.47 29.43 -9.15
CA LEU A 135 -1.75 29.00 -10.35
C LEU A 135 -2.37 27.72 -10.95
N SER A 136 -2.40 27.64 -12.27
CA SER A 136 -2.69 26.38 -12.98
C SER A 136 -1.46 25.46 -12.94
N GLN A 137 -1.63 24.16 -13.19
CA GLN A 137 -0.49 23.22 -13.29
C GLN A 137 0.49 23.65 -14.39
N SER A 138 -0.01 24.15 -15.53
CA SER A 138 0.81 24.66 -16.63
C SER A 138 1.64 25.87 -16.22
N GLU A 139 1.05 26.77 -15.44
CA GLU A 139 1.75 27.97 -14.98
C GLU A 139 2.81 27.64 -13.93
N LEU A 140 2.51 26.75 -12.98
CA LEU A 140 3.51 26.25 -12.03
C LEU A 140 4.66 25.54 -12.74
N ALA A 141 4.35 24.69 -13.74
CA ALA A 141 5.35 24.00 -14.53
C ALA A 141 6.29 24.99 -15.24
N ARG A 142 5.73 26.02 -15.87
CA ARG A 142 6.49 27.09 -16.52
C ARG A 142 7.43 27.81 -15.56
N ARG A 143 6.94 28.20 -14.38
CA ARG A 143 7.73 28.90 -13.34
C ARG A 143 8.82 28.02 -12.74
N SER A 144 8.56 26.73 -12.61
CA SER A 144 9.49 25.76 -12.01
C SER A 144 10.49 25.19 -13.04
N GLY A 145 10.29 25.48 -14.34
CA GLY A 145 11.05 24.89 -15.46
C GLY A 145 10.83 23.38 -15.61
N LEU A 146 9.63 22.91 -15.34
CA LEU A 146 9.18 21.51 -15.46
C LEU A 146 8.15 21.39 -16.59
N LYS A 147 7.83 20.16 -16.99
CA LYS A 147 6.70 19.90 -17.91
C LYS A 147 5.40 19.85 -17.13
N GLN A 148 4.29 20.35 -17.70
CA GLN A 148 2.98 20.28 -17.04
C GLN A 148 2.57 18.84 -16.69
N ALA A 149 2.84 17.88 -17.57
CA ALA A 149 2.58 16.47 -17.31
C ALA A 149 3.37 15.92 -16.11
N GLU A 150 4.57 16.47 -15.85
CA GLU A 150 5.40 16.10 -14.71
C GLU A 150 4.81 16.65 -13.41
N VAL A 151 4.39 17.92 -13.40
CA VAL A 151 3.65 18.52 -12.27
C VAL A 151 2.36 17.74 -11.98
N SER A 152 1.60 17.36 -13.03
CA SER A 152 0.39 16.55 -12.89
C SER A 152 0.65 15.16 -12.33
N LYS A 153 1.76 14.51 -12.69
CA LYS A 153 2.15 13.22 -12.11
C LYS A 153 2.53 13.36 -10.64
N ILE A 154 3.29 14.40 -10.28
CA ILE A 154 3.67 14.68 -8.90
C ILE A 154 2.42 14.94 -8.04
N GLU A 155 1.51 15.81 -8.49
CA GLU A 155 0.28 16.13 -7.74
C GLU A 155 -0.64 14.92 -7.53
N ARG A 156 -0.56 13.90 -8.39
CA ARG A 156 -1.33 12.66 -8.27
C ARG A 156 -0.58 11.53 -7.54
N GLY A 157 0.59 11.80 -6.97
CA GLY A 157 1.41 10.79 -6.30
C GLY A 157 2.00 9.73 -7.24
N GLN A 158 2.03 9.98 -8.55
CA GLN A 158 2.54 9.06 -9.57
C GLN A 158 4.00 9.31 -9.95
N ALA A 159 4.72 10.11 -9.15
CA ALA A 159 6.12 10.42 -9.35
C ALA A 159 6.83 10.54 -8.00
N ASN A 160 8.12 10.19 -7.99
CA ASN A 160 9.01 10.37 -6.83
C ASN A 160 9.94 11.58 -7.10
N PRO A 161 9.50 12.83 -6.83
CA PRO A 161 10.30 14.01 -7.10
C PRO A 161 11.49 14.09 -6.15
N THR A 162 12.66 14.44 -6.67
CA THR A 162 13.83 14.74 -5.84
C THR A 162 13.61 15.99 -4.99
N LEU A 163 14.35 16.14 -3.89
CA LEU A 163 14.35 17.39 -3.11
C LEU A 163 14.67 18.62 -3.97
N LYS A 164 15.54 18.47 -4.97
CA LYS A 164 15.84 19.52 -5.95
C LYS A 164 14.61 19.91 -6.78
N THR A 165 13.83 18.92 -7.22
CA THR A 165 12.56 19.15 -7.94
C THR A 165 11.54 19.85 -7.05
N LEU A 166 11.42 19.43 -5.79
CA LEU A 166 10.54 20.07 -4.81
C LEU A 166 10.96 21.52 -4.52
N GLY A 167 12.26 21.80 -4.42
CA GLY A 167 12.79 23.15 -4.30
C GLY A 167 12.38 24.05 -5.47
N ARG A 168 12.55 23.57 -6.71
CA ARG A 168 12.13 24.32 -7.91
C ARG A 168 10.63 24.61 -7.95
N LEU A 169 9.81 23.67 -7.45
CA LEU A 169 8.36 23.86 -7.33
C LEU A 169 8.02 24.91 -6.28
N ALA A 170 8.71 24.91 -5.13
CA ALA A 170 8.56 25.95 -4.11
C ALA A 170 8.97 27.34 -4.63
N ASP A 171 10.10 27.43 -5.35
CA ASP A 171 10.54 28.66 -6.03
C ASP A 171 9.46 29.13 -7.02
N GLY A 172 8.90 28.21 -7.82
CA GLY A 172 7.83 28.52 -8.78
C GLY A 172 6.51 28.96 -8.14
N LEU A 173 6.24 28.52 -6.90
CA LEU A 173 5.12 28.95 -6.08
C LEU A 173 5.40 30.26 -5.32
N ASN A 174 6.65 30.76 -5.34
CA ASN A 174 7.12 31.84 -4.48
C ASN A 174 6.91 31.52 -2.98
N THR A 175 7.20 30.29 -2.59
CA THR A 175 7.11 29.79 -1.22
C THR A 175 8.43 29.15 -0.79
N ARG A 176 8.53 28.77 0.49
CA ARG A 176 9.65 28.01 1.03
C ARG A 176 9.24 26.55 1.22
N LEU A 177 10.10 25.62 0.81
CA LEU A 177 9.93 24.20 1.14
C LEU A 177 10.25 23.99 2.64
N GLU A 178 9.27 23.49 3.38
CA GLU A 178 9.39 23.08 4.78
C GLU A 178 8.90 21.64 4.90
N ILE A 179 9.64 20.81 5.64
CA ILE A 179 9.31 19.40 5.87
C ILE A 179 9.10 19.22 7.37
N THR A 180 7.89 18.80 7.74
CA THR A 180 7.49 18.57 9.14
C THR A 180 7.05 17.13 9.31
N PHE A 181 7.45 16.50 10.41
CA PHE A 181 6.98 15.18 10.80
C PHE A 181 5.72 15.32 11.65
N ALA A 182 4.63 14.67 11.24
CA ALA A 182 3.39 14.61 12.01
C ALA A 182 3.22 13.22 12.62
N SER A 183 2.62 13.17 13.80
CA SER A 183 2.18 11.92 14.43
C SER A 183 1.15 11.23 13.52
N ASP A 184 1.29 9.93 13.27
CA ASP A 184 0.28 9.17 12.54
C ASP A 184 -0.95 9.07 13.46
N PRO A 185 -2.16 9.53 13.07
CA PRO A 185 -3.34 9.48 13.94
C PRO A 185 -3.82 8.06 14.26
N LYS A 186 -3.16 7.04 13.70
CA LYS A 186 -3.39 5.61 13.95
C LYS A 186 -2.27 4.93 14.77
N ALA A 187 -1.26 5.69 15.23
CA ALA A 187 -0.20 5.17 16.11
C ALA A 187 -0.61 5.16 17.58
#